data_AF-A8SHR4-F1
#
_entry.id   AF-A8SHR4-F1
#
_cell.length_a   1.000
_cell.length_b   1.000
_cell.length_c   1.000
_cell.angle_alpha   90.00
_cell.angle_beta   90.00
_cell.angle_gamma   90.00
#
_symmetry.space_group_name_H-M   'P 1'
#
loop_
_entity.id
_entity.type
_entity.pdbx_description
1 polymer ?
#
loop_
_entity_poly.entity_id
_entity_poly.type
_entity_poly.pdbx_seq_one_letter_code
_entity_poly.pdbx_strand_id
1 'polypeptide(L)'
;MRMFFRKKIVFTEEMNETLRSFAEMPWFSCCGIPYDKPSYYPYLQEKDPKRAEKLLLHTKNYSGTVCLTNLFKEGICRADTFILQTAGWKFYQNEFMPCVEASWRTYEKRVLKANGLDLNSVEKRFLRDVGFSDTIELQLSRMVQYILVEQYFLERFPQFPLFFSRIMDIYKDGHIVLGWKGKFASYETNPEHENGTPILPTDGSLMIW
;
A
#
# COMPACT_ATOMS: atom_id res chain seq x y z
N MET A 1 15.64 -22.94 -28.62
CA MET A 1 14.95 -22.69 -27.34
C MET A 1 15.79 -21.70 -26.53
N ARG A 2 15.52 -20.39 -26.62
CA ARG A 2 16.25 -19.40 -25.80
C ARG A 2 15.72 -19.47 -24.38
N MET A 3 16.48 -20.09 -23.46
CA MET A 3 16.26 -19.93 -22.04
C MET A 3 16.43 -18.44 -21.70
N PHE A 4 15.32 -17.74 -21.53
CA PHE A 4 15.31 -16.45 -20.85
C PHE A 4 15.62 -16.73 -19.38
N PHE A 5 16.90 -16.63 -19.00
CA PHE A 5 17.25 -16.49 -17.60
C PHE A 5 16.59 -15.21 -17.10
N ARG A 6 15.43 -15.33 -16.44
CA ARG A 6 14.81 -14.19 -15.73
C ARG A 6 15.86 -13.67 -14.76
N LYS A 7 16.23 -12.39 -14.90
CA LYS A 7 17.17 -11.74 -13.99
C LYS A 7 16.62 -11.90 -12.58
N LYS A 8 17.38 -12.57 -11.71
CA LYS A 8 16.98 -12.77 -10.33
C LYS A 8 16.89 -11.38 -9.68
N ILE A 9 15.69 -10.99 -9.26
CA ILE A 9 15.50 -9.81 -8.42
C ILE A 9 16.29 -10.07 -7.14
N VAL A 10 17.30 -9.23 -6.85
CA VAL A 10 18.08 -9.28 -5.62
C VAL A 10 17.67 -8.08 -4.78
N PHE A 11 17.22 -8.33 -3.57
CA PHE A 11 16.84 -7.28 -2.63
C PHE A 11 18.08 -6.65 -2.03
N THR A 12 18.08 -5.33 -1.94
CA THR A 12 19.14 -4.56 -1.30
C THR A 12 19.10 -4.75 0.22
N GLU A 13 20.17 -4.36 0.92
CA GLU A 13 20.15 -4.38 2.39
C GLU A 13 19.10 -3.42 2.96
N GLU A 14 18.89 -2.26 2.33
CA GLU A 14 17.85 -1.30 2.72
C GLU A 14 16.43 -1.90 2.65
N MET A 15 16.13 -2.66 1.60
CA MET A 15 14.85 -3.39 1.50
C MET A 15 14.72 -4.44 2.60
N ASN A 16 15.84 -5.10 2.94
CA ASN A 16 15.86 -6.09 4.01
C ASN A 16 15.66 -5.46 5.40
N GLU A 17 16.25 -4.30 5.64
CA GLU A 17 16.10 -3.48 6.86
C GLU A 17 14.67 -2.95 6.98
N THR A 18 14.09 -2.44 5.89
CA THR A 18 12.68 -2.02 5.82
C THR A 18 11.76 -3.13 6.31
N LEU A 19 11.93 -4.35 5.76
CA LEU A 19 11.16 -5.51 6.20
C LEU A 19 11.41 -5.90 7.67
N ARG A 20 12.61 -5.68 8.22
CA ARG A 20 12.90 -5.94 9.64
C ARG A 20 12.18 -4.92 10.52
N SER A 21 12.17 -3.65 10.13
CA SER A 21 11.52 -2.57 10.89
C SER A 21 10.02 -2.80 11.09
N PHE A 22 9.36 -3.51 10.18
CA PHE A 22 7.94 -3.86 10.33
C PHE A 22 7.66 -4.76 11.54
N ALA A 23 8.63 -5.54 12.00
CA ALA A 23 8.48 -6.33 13.22
C ALA A 23 8.50 -5.47 14.50
N GLU A 24 9.09 -4.27 14.42
CA GLU A 24 9.27 -3.35 15.55
C GLU A 24 8.19 -2.26 15.59
N MET A 25 7.37 -2.16 14.54
CA MET A 25 6.32 -1.16 14.45
C MET A 25 5.23 -1.40 15.51
N PRO A 26 4.72 -0.32 16.14
CA PRO A 26 3.66 -0.41 17.14
C PRO A 26 2.29 -0.53 16.46
N TRP A 27 2.10 -1.59 15.66
CA TRP A 27 0.90 -1.76 14.85
C TRP A 27 -0.37 -1.56 15.68
N PHE A 28 -1.20 -0.62 15.22
CA PHE A 28 -2.51 -0.30 15.78
C PHE A 28 -2.53 0.26 17.20
N SER A 29 -1.37 0.56 17.80
CA SER A 29 -1.29 0.99 19.21
C SER A 29 -2.00 2.31 19.49
N CYS A 30 -2.25 3.11 18.46
CA CYS A 30 -2.77 4.46 18.57
C CYS A 30 -4.11 4.66 17.84
N CYS A 31 -4.75 3.60 17.35
CA CYS A 31 -6.08 3.68 16.74
C CYS A 31 -7.09 4.37 17.70
N GLY A 32 -7.71 5.46 17.25
CA GLY A 32 -8.66 6.27 18.03
C GLY A 32 -8.03 7.33 18.93
N ILE A 33 -6.71 7.34 19.06
CA ILE A 33 -5.94 8.40 19.76
C ILE A 33 -5.68 9.54 18.76
N PRO A 34 -5.76 10.83 19.13
CA PRO A 34 -5.47 11.91 18.20
C PRO A 34 -4.09 11.79 17.51
N TYR A 35 -4.06 11.96 16.18
CA TYR A 35 -2.83 12.06 15.38
C TYR A 35 -2.52 13.54 15.11
N ASP A 36 -1.39 14.02 15.61
CA ASP A 36 -0.97 15.43 15.59
C ASP A 36 0.35 15.67 14.85
N LYS A 37 0.79 14.69 14.07
CA LYS A 37 2.06 14.72 13.35
C LYS A 37 1.89 15.13 11.89
N PRO A 38 2.93 15.73 11.27
CA PRO A 38 2.93 15.99 9.85
C PRO A 38 2.80 14.69 9.05
N SER A 39 1.95 14.70 8.03
CA SER A 39 1.85 13.63 7.04
C SER A 39 2.01 14.19 5.63
N TYR A 40 2.43 13.35 4.67
CA TYR A 40 2.56 13.77 3.28
C TYR A 40 1.21 14.18 2.68
N TYR A 41 0.15 13.43 3.03
CA TYR A 41 -1.22 13.73 2.62
C TYR A 41 -1.95 14.48 3.74
N PRO A 42 -2.84 15.44 3.40
CA PRO A 42 -3.81 15.94 4.36
C PRO A 42 -4.65 14.77 4.88
N TYR A 43 -5.09 14.84 6.13
CA TYR A 43 -5.85 13.75 6.73
C TYR A 43 -7.07 14.25 7.50
N LEU A 44 -8.07 13.37 7.57
CA LEU A 44 -9.24 13.47 8.43
C LEU A 44 -9.20 12.27 9.37
N GLN A 45 -9.25 12.54 10.67
CA GLN A 45 -9.23 11.47 11.65
C GLN A 45 -10.63 11.11 12.13
N GLU A 46 -10.97 9.83 12.05
CA GLU A 46 -12.10 9.25 12.78
C GLU A 46 -11.63 8.82 14.17
N LYS A 47 -12.47 9.03 15.19
CA LYS A 47 -12.16 8.65 16.58
C LYS A 47 -13.13 7.61 17.12
N ASP A 48 -14.32 7.49 16.51
CA ASP A 48 -15.32 6.51 16.90
C ASP A 48 -15.01 5.14 16.25
N PRO A 49 -14.71 4.10 17.03
CA PRO A 49 -14.45 2.76 16.51
C PRO A 49 -15.59 2.23 15.64
N LYS A 50 -16.86 2.54 15.96
CA LYS A 50 -18.01 2.08 15.17
C LYS A 50 -18.05 2.72 13.79
N ARG A 51 -17.61 3.97 13.69
CA ARG A 51 -17.48 4.65 12.40
C ARG A 51 -16.28 4.12 11.63
N ALA A 52 -15.15 3.91 12.28
CA ALA A 52 -13.98 3.29 11.64
C ALA A 52 -14.31 1.92 11.04
N GLU A 53 -14.99 1.05 11.80
CA GLU A 53 -15.47 -0.24 11.29
C GLU A 53 -16.39 -0.07 10.08
N LYS A 54 -17.38 0.83 10.17
CA LYS A 54 -18.31 1.10 9.07
C LYS A 54 -17.57 1.54 7.80
N LEU A 55 -16.54 2.38 7.92
CA LEU A 55 -15.72 2.82 6.80
C LEU A 55 -14.95 1.64 6.18
N LEU A 56 -14.37 0.77 7.01
CA LEU A 56 -13.61 -0.41 6.57
C LEU A 56 -14.47 -1.50 5.94
N LEU A 57 -15.76 -1.60 6.31
CA LEU A 57 -16.72 -2.53 5.71
C LEU A 57 -17.10 -2.18 4.27
N HIS A 58 -16.84 -0.95 3.81
CA HIS A 58 -17.16 -0.56 2.45
C HIS A 58 -16.17 -1.17 1.44
N THR A 59 -16.69 -1.94 0.48
CA THR A 59 -15.91 -2.52 -0.62
C THR A 59 -16.03 -1.75 -1.95
N LYS A 60 -16.85 -0.69 -1.96
CA LYS A 60 -17.07 0.19 -3.11
C LYS A 60 -16.97 1.65 -2.67
N ASN A 61 -16.62 2.53 -3.61
CA ASN A 61 -16.59 3.98 -3.38
C ASN A 61 -18.02 4.50 -3.15
N TYR A 62 -18.16 5.52 -2.31
CA TYR A 62 -19.46 6.10 -1.97
C TYR A 62 -19.29 7.55 -1.53
N SER A 63 -20.26 8.42 -1.84
CA SER A 63 -20.36 9.78 -1.28
C SER A 63 -19.05 10.61 -1.26
N GLY A 64 -18.25 10.52 -2.33
CA GLY A 64 -16.95 11.19 -2.43
C GLY A 64 -15.89 10.61 -1.48
N THR A 65 -15.98 9.32 -1.19
CA THR A 65 -15.03 8.52 -0.42
C THR A 65 -14.63 7.32 -1.26
N VAL A 66 -13.32 7.11 -1.39
CA VAL A 66 -12.73 5.90 -1.95
C VAL A 66 -12.42 4.96 -0.78
N CYS A 67 -12.96 3.74 -0.83
CA CYS A 67 -12.71 2.77 0.23
C CYS A 67 -11.25 2.29 0.23
N LEU A 68 -10.78 1.74 1.36
CA LEU A 68 -9.40 1.30 1.53
C LEU A 68 -8.92 0.39 0.39
N THR A 69 -9.70 -0.62 0.02
CA THR A 69 -9.35 -1.55 -1.06
C THR A 69 -9.14 -0.84 -2.39
N ASN A 70 -10.00 0.14 -2.73
CA ASN A 70 -9.89 0.85 -3.99
C ASN A 70 -8.80 1.93 -3.96
N LEU A 71 -8.50 2.50 -2.80
CA LEU A 71 -7.36 3.39 -2.63
C LEU A 71 -6.04 2.64 -2.88
N PHE A 72 -5.91 1.42 -2.36
CA PHE A 72 -4.72 0.61 -2.58
C PHE A 72 -4.62 0.16 -4.05
N LYS A 73 -5.74 -0.20 -4.68
CA LYS A 73 -5.78 -0.48 -6.13
C LYS A 73 -5.38 0.75 -6.95
N GLU A 74 -5.78 1.94 -6.55
CA GLU A 74 -5.37 3.17 -7.23
C GLU A 74 -3.86 3.34 -7.17
N GLY A 75 -3.24 3.27 -5.99
CA GLY A 75 -1.78 3.38 -5.84
C GLY A 75 -1.02 2.36 -6.70
N ILE A 76 -1.51 1.12 -6.74
CA ILE A 76 -0.97 0.07 -7.62
C ILE A 76 -1.13 0.42 -9.10
N CYS A 77 -2.33 0.84 -9.50
CA CYS A 77 -2.62 1.16 -10.89
C CYS A 77 -1.77 2.33 -11.40
N ARG A 78 -1.49 3.33 -10.55
CA ARG A 78 -0.55 4.43 -10.87
C ARG A 78 0.85 3.90 -11.21
N ALA A 79 1.37 3.00 -10.38
CA ALA A 79 2.66 2.35 -10.61
C ALA A 79 2.70 1.50 -11.89
N ASP A 80 1.68 0.67 -12.12
CA ASP A 80 1.56 -0.16 -13.31
C ASP A 80 1.52 0.71 -14.57
N THR A 81 0.68 1.74 -14.56
CA THR A 81 0.50 2.68 -15.67
C THR A 81 1.78 3.46 -15.96
N PHE A 82 2.46 3.96 -14.92
CA PHE A 82 3.73 4.64 -15.07
C PHE A 82 4.77 3.79 -15.81
N ILE A 83 4.90 2.52 -15.42
CA ILE A 83 5.88 1.61 -16.04
C ILE A 83 5.49 1.27 -17.48
N LEU A 84 4.20 1.03 -17.73
CA LEU A 84 3.69 0.76 -19.08
C LEU A 84 3.97 1.95 -20.02
N GLN A 85 3.76 3.18 -19.55
CA GLN A 85 3.98 4.39 -20.32
C GLN A 85 5.48 4.72 -20.49
N THR A 86 6.28 4.53 -19.44
CA THR A 86 7.69 4.96 -19.42
C THR A 86 8.65 3.93 -20.01
N ALA A 87 8.43 2.64 -19.74
CA ALA A 87 9.35 1.57 -20.10
C ALA A 87 8.73 0.53 -21.06
N GLY A 88 7.43 0.61 -21.31
CA GLY A 88 6.71 -0.22 -22.27
C GLY A 88 6.35 -1.61 -21.76
N TRP A 89 5.42 -2.25 -22.48
CA TRP A 89 4.86 -3.57 -22.17
C TRP A 89 5.91 -4.66 -21.93
N LYS A 90 6.98 -4.67 -22.72
CA LYS A 90 8.04 -5.67 -22.60
C LYS A 90 8.79 -5.55 -21.26
N PHE A 91 9.04 -4.33 -20.79
CA PHE A 91 9.67 -4.11 -19.49
C PHE A 91 8.70 -4.47 -18.36
N TYR A 92 7.43 -4.06 -18.49
CA TYR A 92 6.38 -4.40 -17.54
C TYR A 92 6.31 -5.91 -17.28
N GLN A 93 6.26 -6.72 -18.34
CA GLN A 93 6.18 -8.18 -18.21
C GLN A 93 7.47 -8.84 -17.70
N ASN A 94 8.65 -8.34 -18.10
CA ASN A 94 9.91 -9.04 -17.87
C ASN A 94 10.69 -8.54 -16.65
N GLU A 95 10.38 -7.35 -16.13
CA GLU A 95 11.06 -6.76 -14.97
C GLU A 95 10.08 -6.36 -13.86
N PHE A 96 9.03 -5.60 -14.19
CA PHE A 96 8.10 -5.09 -13.18
C PHE A 96 7.27 -6.18 -12.51
N MET A 97 6.52 -6.97 -13.28
CA MET A 97 5.73 -8.08 -12.72
C MET A 97 6.59 -9.11 -11.97
N PRO A 98 7.78 -9.52 -12.47
CA PRO A 98 8.70 -10.35 -11.69
C PRO A 98 9.18 -9.70 -10.39
N CYS A 99 9.33 -8.37 -10.33
CA CYS A 99 9.67 -7.67 -9.10
C CYS A 99 8.52 -7.71 -8.09
N VAL A 100 7.28 -7.48 -8.54
CA VAL A 100 6.07 -7.59 -7.71
C VAL A 100 5.95 -9.00 -7.13
N GLU A 101 6.18 -10.03 -7.96
CA GLU A 101 6.19 -11.45 -7.54
C GLU A 101 7.33 -11.79 -6.58
N ALA A 102 8.54 -11.28 -6.85
CA ALA A 102 9.70 -11.47 -5.97
C ALA A 102 9.51 -10.79 -4.60
N SER A 103 8.85 -9.64 -4.56
CA SER A 103 8.53 -8.91 -3.34
C SER A 103 7.58 -9.69 -2.45
N TRP A 104 6.51 -10.22 -3.05
CA TRP A 104 5.59 -11.12 -2.36
C TRP A 104 6.29 -12.36 -1.81
N ARG A 105 7.04 -13.08 -2.66
CA ARG A 105 7.75 -14.30 -2.26
C ARG A 105 8.78 -14.05 -1.16
N THR A 106 9.41 -12.89 -1.15
CA THR A 106 10.39 -12.55 -0.11
C THR A 106 9.71 -12.33 1.23
N TYR A 107 8.59 -11.60 1.24
CA TYR A 107 7.74 -11.45 2.42
C TYR A 107 7.26 -12.82 2.93
N GLU A 108 6.63 -13.65 2.07
CA GLU A 108 6.13 -14.99 2.46
C GLU A 108 7.23 -15.88 3.04
N LYS A 109 8.42 -15.91 2.42
CA LYS A 109 9.55 -16.71 2.93
C LYS A 109 10.01 -16.28 4.31
N ARG A 110 9.95 -14.99 4.64
CA ARG A 110 10.30 -14.50 5.97
C ARG A 110 9.29 -14.94 7.02
N VAL A 111 8.00 -14.82 6.69
CA VAL A 111 6.89 -15.30 7.53
C VAL A 111 7.02 -16.80 7.81
N LEU A 112 7.25 -17.62 6.77
CA LEU A 112 7.38 -19.07 6.89
C LEU A 112 8.58 -19.53 7.71
N LYS A 113 9.69 -18.79 7.69
CA LYS A 113 10.89 -19.12 8.45
C LYS A 113 10.83 -18.71 9.93
N ALA A 114 9.68 -18.21 10.41
CA ALA A 114 9.51 -17.58 11.73
C ALA A 114 10.49 -16.41 12.00
N ASN A 115 11.09 -15.87 10.94
CA ASN A 115 12.03 -14.75 10.99
C ASN A 115 11.37 -13.42 10.60
N GLY A 116 10.06 -13.42 10.37
CA GLY A 116 9.31 -12.26 9.92
C GLY A 116 7.93 -12.19 10.55
N LEU A 117 7.40 -10.97 10.66
CA LEU A 117 6.07 -10.69 11.17
C LEU A 117 5.00 -11.14 10.17
N ASP A 118 4.08 -12.00 10.59
CA ASP A 118 2.88 -12.34 9.81
C ASP A 118 1.82 -11.25 9.95
N LEU A 119 1.81 -10.31 9.02
CA LEU A 119 0.86 -9.19 9.03
C LEU A 119 -0.59 -9.63 8.86
N ASN A 120 -0.86 -10.77 8.21
CA ASN A 120 -2.22 -11.28 8.10
C ASN A 120 -2.73 -11.74 9.48
N SER A 121 -1.86 -12.38 10.26
CA SER A 121 -2.19 -12.77 11.64
C SER A 121 -2.30 -11.56 12.58
N VAL A 122 -1.45 -10.54 12.40
CA VAL A 122 -1.50 -9.27 13.14
C VAL A 122 -2.82 -8.54 12.88
N GLU A 123 -3.21 -8.41 11.62
CA GLU A 123 -4.48 -7.80 11.19
C GLU A 123 -5.68 -8.54 11.80
N LYS A 124 -5.75 -9.87 11.66
CA LYS A 124 -6.85 -10.68 12.23
C LYS A 124 -6.94 -10.58 13.75
N ARG A 125 -5.79 -10.55 14.42
CA ARG A 125 -5.73 -10.36 15.88
C ARG A 125 -6.32 -9.00 16.25
N PHE A 126 -5.86 -7.94 15.59
CA PHE A 126 -6.35 -6.60 15.83
C PHE A 126 -7.86 -6.49 15.65
N LEU A 127 -8.39 -6.91 14.50
CA LEU A 127 -9.83 -6.84 14.20
C LEU A 127 -10.66 -7.54 15.27
N ARG A 128 -10.22 -8.74 15.71
CA ARG A 128 -10.88 -9.46 16.80
C ARG A 128 -10.80 -8.70 18.12
N ASP A 129 -9.63 -8.16 18.47
CA ASP A 129 -9.39 -7.50 19.75
C ASP A 129 -10.20 -6.18 19.87
N VAL A 130 -10.46 -5.49 18.74
CA VAL A 130 -11.36 -4.32 18.70
C VAL A 130 -12.84 -4.66 18.43
N GLY A 131 -13.17 -5.95 18.25
CA GLY A 131 -14.53 -6.42 18.02
C GLY A 131 -15.09 -6.11 16.62
N PHE A 132 -14.23 -5.93 15.63
CA PHE A 132 -14.60 -5.66 14.24
C PHE A 132 -14.90 -6.96 13.47
N SER A 133 -15.67 -6.83 12.40
CA SER A 133 -15.92 -7.93 11.45
C SER A 133 -14.64 -8.56 10.91
N ASP A 134 -14.61 -9.89 10.85
CA ASP A 134 -13.49 -10.69 10.30
C ASP A 134 -13.42 -10.67 8.77
N THR A 135 -14.42 -10.08 8.11
CA THR A 135 -14.47 -9.85 6.66
C THR A 135 -13.69 -8.61 6.21
N ILE A 136 -13.26 -7.76 7.14
CA ILE A 136 -12.46 -6.57 6.84
C ILE A 136 -11.05 -7.01 6.43
N GLU A 137 -10.53 -6.41 5.36
CA GLU A 137 -9.15 -6.59 4.92
C GLU A 137 -8.42 -5.23 4.96
N LEU A 138 -7.43 -5.07 5.85
CA LEU A 138 -6.60 -3.86 5.97
C LEU A 138 -5.47 -3.81 4.93
N GLN A 139 -5.29 -4.88 4.15
CA GLN A 139 -4.36 -4.94 3.02
C GLN A 139 -2.87 -4.76 3.42
N LEU A 140 -2.49 -5.00 4.68
CA LEU A 140 -1.13 -4.70 5.17
C LEU A 140 -0.03 -5.45 4.41
N SER A 141 -0.26 -6.71 4.09
CA SER A 141 0.68 -7.53 3.34
C SER A 141 0.89 -7.02 1.90
N ARG A 142 -0.17 -6.47 1.28
CA ARG A 142 -0.11 -5.80 -0.03
C ARG A 142 0.61 -4.46 0.03
N MET A 143 0.40 -3.67 1.10
CA MET A 143 1.16 -2.45 1.33
C MET A 143 2.66 -2.75 1.43
N VAL A 144 3.05 -3.72 2.25
CA VAL A 144 4.46 -4.14 2.38
C VAL A 144 5.05 -4.60 1.04
N GLN A 145 4.30 -5.38 0.27
CA GLN A 145 4.72 -5.79 -1.06
C GLN A 145 5.06 -4.58 -1.94
N TYR A 146 4.20 -3.57 -1.97
CA TYR A 146 4.39 -2.42 -2.85
C TYR A 146 5.38 -1.37 -2.33
N ILE A 147 5.65 -1.30 -1.01
CA ILE A 147 6.77 -0.51 -0.49
C ILE A 147 8.11 -1.02 -1.05
N LEU A 148 8.26 -2.34 -1.14
CA LEU A 148 9.46 -2.95 -1.72
C LEU A 148 9.56 -2.69 -3.22
N VAL A 149 8.44 -2.72 -3.92
CA VAL A 149 8.37 -2.37 -5.35
C VAL A 149 8.76 -0.90 -5.55
N GLU A 150 8.21 0.00 -4.73
CA GLU A 150 8.56 1.43 -4.73
C GLU A 150 10.06 1.65 -4.53
N GLN A 151 10.66 1.05 -3.50
CA GLN A 151 12.11 1.16 -3.24
C GLN A 151 12.93 0.68 -4.43
N TYR A 152 12.61 -0.49 -4.97
CA TYR A 152 13.36 -1.09 -6.08
C TYR A 152 13.29 -0.27 -7.37
N PHE A 153 12.13 0.33 -7.67
CA PHE A 153 11.96 1.11 -8.90
C PHE A 153 12.33 2.57 -8.75
N LEU A 154 12.31 3.15 -7.54
CA LEU A 154 12.72 4.54 -7.31
C LEU A 154 14.20 4.76 -7.64
N GLU A 155 15.07 3.76 -7.38
CA GLU A 155 16.49 3.80 -7.77
C GLU A 155 16.68 3.89 -9.30
N ARG A 156 15.71 3.40 -10.09
CA ARG A 156 15.79 3.30 -11.56
C ARG A 156 15.00 4.38 -12.27
N PHE A 157 13.88 4.77 -11.67
CA PHE A 157 12.95 5.77 -12.17
C PHE A 157 12.70 6.75 -11.03
N PRO A 158 13.46 7.87 -10.95
CA PRO A 158 13.28 8.85 -9.88
C PRO A 158 11.88 9.48 -9.81
N GLN A 159 11.11 9.39 -10.90
CA GLN A 159 9.72 9.84 -10.98
C GLN A 159 8.68 8.74 -10.71
N PHE A 160 9.12 7.55 -10.27
CA PHE A 160 8.22 6.44 -9.97
C PHE A 160 7.15 6.88 -8.94
N PRO A 161 5.85 6.64 -9.20
CA PRO A 161 4.81 7.12 -8.32
C PRO A 161 4.84 6.39 -6.98
N LEU A 162 4.95 7.18 -5.91
CA LEU A 162 4.99 6.69 -4.53
C LEU A 162 3.64 6.95 -3.86
N PHE A 163 3.07 5.92 -3.26
CA PHE A 163 1.87 6.03 -2.42
C PHE A 163 2.07 5.31 -1.08
N PHE A 164 2.56 4.07 -1.10
CA PHE A 164 2.63 3.24 0.10
C PHE A 164 3.71 3.71 1.06
N SER A 165 4.88 4.12 0.56
CA SER A 165 5.89 4.79 1.37
C SER A 165 5.43 6.14 1.93
N ARG A 166 4.50 6.82 1.23
CA ARG A 166 3.95 8.14 1.62
C ARG A 166 2.88 8.09 2.71
N ILE A 167 2.30 6.92 2.97
CA ILE A 167 1.34 6.71 4.07
C ILE A 167 1.95 5.95 5.25
N MET A 168 3.25 5.62 5.17
CA MET A 168 3.90 4.73 6.14
C MET A 168 4.12 5.38 7.50
N ASP A 169 4.18 6.70 7.56
CA ASP A 169 4.19 7.52 8.79
C ASP A 169 2.98 7.20 9.68
N ILE A 170 1.78 7.15 9.09
CA ILE A 170 0.52 6.85 9.80
C ILE A 170 0.65 5.54 10.60
N TYR A 171 1.12 4.48 9.94
CA TYR A 171 1.25 3.18 10.59
C TYR A 171 2.46 3.09 11.53
N LYS A 172 3.56 3.81 11.25
CA LYS A 172 4.73 3.85 12.14
C LYS A 172 4.37 4.45 13.50
N ASP A 173 3.40 5.34 13.51
CA ASP A 173 2.84 5.94 14.72
C ASP A 173 1.69 5.14 15.33
N GLY A 174 1.37 3.96 14.78
CA GLY A 174 0.38 3.04 15.33
C GLY A 174 -1.07 3.35 14.93
N HIS A 175 -1.28 4.24 13.96
CA HIS A 175 -2.60 4.51 13.36
C HIS A 175 -2.84 3.65 12.11
N ILE A 176 -4.03 3.74 11.52
CA ILE A 176 -4.33 3.09 10.25
C ILE A 176 -5.01 4.03 9.25
N VAL A 177 -4.91 3.67 7.97
CA VAL A 177 -5.70 4.27 6.90
C VAL A 177 -7.02 3.51 6.74
N LEU A 178 -8.13 4.25 6.70
CA LEU A 178 -9.49 3.76 6.51
C LEU A 178 -9.97 3.90 5.06
N GLY A 179 -9.34 4.80 4.29
CA GLY A 179 -9.72 5.14 2.93
C GLY A 179 -9.27 6.55 2.57
N TRP A 180 -9.93 7.13 1.56
CA TRP A 180 -9.60 8.45 1.04
C TRP A 180 -10.86 9.28 0.84
N LYS A 181 -10.83 10.51 1.34
CA LYS A 181 -11.86 11.51 1.06
C LYS A 181 -11.47 12.26 -0.22
N GLY A 182 -12.23 12.02 -1.29
CA GLY A 182 -11.95 12.54 -2.63
C GLY A 182 -12.47 11.60 -3.71
N LYS A 183 -12.06 11.84 -4.96
CA LYS A 183 -12.36 10.99 -6.11
C LYS A 183 -11.12 10.90 -7.00
N PHE A 184 -10.87 9.72 -7.55
CA PHE A 184 -9.92 9.53 -8.64
C PHE A 184 -10.68 9.45 -9.97
N ALA A 185 -10.02 9.81 -11.08
CA ALA A 185 -10.60 9.65 -12.41
C ALA A 185 -10.93 8.17 -12.67
N SER A 186 -12.07 7.88 -13.29
CA SER A 186 -12.45 6.49 -13.58
C SER A 186 -11.61 5.92 -14.72
N TYR A 187 -11.15 4.68 -14.56
CA TYR A 187 -10.36 3.94 -15.57
C TYR A 187 -11.05 3.83 -16.94
N GLU A 188 -12.37 3.97 -17.00
CA GLU A 188 -13.19 3.73 -18.19
C GLU A 188 -13.20 4.89 -19.18
N THR A 189 -12.72 6.09 -18.82
CA THR A 189 -12.98 7.30 -19.62
C THR A 189 -11.84 7.80 -20.50
N ASN A 190 -10.59 7.34 -20.33
CA ASN A 190 -9.53 7.60 -21.33
C ASN A 190 -8.25 6.80 -21.06
N PRO A 191 -7.86 5.82 -21.90
CA PRO A 191 -6.59 5.10 -21.77
C PRO A 191 -5.35 5.97 -22.09
N GLU A 192 -5.54 7.18 -22.64
CA GLU A 192 -4.48 8.15 -22.92
C GLU A 192 -4.27 9.19 -21.81
N HIS A 193 -5.09 9.21 -20.75
CA HIS A 193 -4.90 10.17 -19.66
C HIS A 193 -3.82 9.74 -18.67
N GLU A 194 -3.12 10.77 -18.17
CA GLU A 194 -2.00 10.88 -17.22
C GLU A 194 -2.14 10.09 -15.89
N ASN A 195 -2.52 8.83 -15.95
CA ASN A 195 -2.75 7.98 -14.78
C ASN A 195 -1.47 7.28 -14.30
N GLY A 196 -0.31 7.54 -14.91
CA GLY A 196 1.00 7.17 -14.35
C GLY A 196 1.51 8.16 -13.30
N THR A 197 0.77 9.23 -13.01
CA THR A 197 1.19 10.26 -12.05
C THR A 197 0.92 9.83 -10.61
N PRO A 198 1.74 10.29 -9.64
CA PRO A 198 1.49 10.00 -8.21
C PRO A 198 0.15 10.59 -7.76
N ILE A 199 -0.48 9.95 -6.76
CA ILE A 199 -1.58 10.59 -6.01
C ILE A 199 -1.01 11.82 -5.30
N LEU A 200 -1.59 12.99 -5.55
CA LEU A 200 -1.11 14.26 -5.02
C LEU A 200 -1.87 14.68 -3.75
N PRO A 201 -1.23 15.44 -2.85
CA PRO A 201 -1.90 16.04 -1.68
C PRO A 201 -3.14 16.89 -2.02
N THR A 202 -3.23 17.41 -3.23
CA THR A 202 -4.37 18.19 -3.73
C THR A 202 -5.57 17.36 -4.16
N ASP A 203 -5.41 16.04 -4.31
CA ASP A 203 -6.47 15.16 -4.83
C ASP A 203 -7.53 14.80 -3.77
N GLY A 204 -7.28 15.17 -2.51
CA GLY A 204 -8.13 14.81 -1.38
C GLY A 204 -7.36 14.64 -0.07
N SER A 205 -7.86 13.76 0.78
CA SER A 205 -7.29 13.55 2.12
C SER A 205 -7.39 12.09 2.55
N LEU A 206 -6.38 11.60 3.26
CA LEU A 206 -6.47 10.31 3.94
C LEU A 206 -7.56 10.35 5.00
N MET A 207 -8.29 9.26 5.12
CA MET A 207 -9.10 9.01 6.30
C MET A 207 -8.32 8.07 7.20
N ILE A 208 -8.06 8.46 8.45
CA ILE A 208 -7.24 7.69 9.40
C ILE A 208 -8.01 7.40 10.68
N TRP A 209 -7.53 6.41 11.44
CA TRP A 209 -8.02 6.08 12.79
C TRP A 209 -6.88 6.06 13.79
#